data_AF-A0AAU9CWZ1-F1
#
_entry.id   AF-A0AAU9CWZ1-F1
#
_cell.length_a   1.000
_cell.length_b   1.000
_cell.length_c   1.000
_cell.angle_alpha   90.00
_cell.angle_beta   90.00
_cell.angle_gamma   90.00
#
_symmetry.space_group_name_H-M   'P 1'
#
loop_
_entity.id
_entity.type
_entity.pdbx_description
1 polymer ?
#
loop_
_entity_poly.entity_id
_entity_poly.type
_entity_poly.pdbx_seq_one_letter_code
_entity_poly.pdbx_strand_id
1 'polypeptide(L)'
;MPALITHHLFGEKCVSELPDSIIEDQEQLLAFLLGNQGPDPFFFRFRGLPQDLSACHELAKRMHGERVALAFNSLRDSVGRLPLPDQKVGRAFALGMLGHYTLDRTTHPFIFAEQNEIIAQSHGELDGLDSQVHAIIEGRLDSWLLWRERHSTVLDCPPAYELCRTPRIDRVAGALFSQIAWQIYGISLPVEAYGACVNDMQTVYKLIEPAGSPKGEVLAVIEESLRGTTSQIQAMAHEVLQTDDCPLANPGHLPWKSPATGKESTASFLDLFNLAVTDYGVLAQAFVKGGDDMEAAIDRLNYSGETY
;
A
#
# COMPACT_ATOMS: atom_id res chain seq x y z
N MET A 1 1.46 -5.94 1.68
CA MET A 1 0.70 -4.68 1.51
C MET A 1 0.00 -4.85 0.19
N PRO A 2 -1.35 -4.87 0.12
CA PRO A 2 -2.06 -5.19 -1.11
C PRO A 2 -1.45 -4.37 -2.24
N ALA A 3 -1.39 -4.95 -3.44
CA ALA A 3 -0.54 -4.34 -4.45
C ALA A 3 -1.13 -3.01 -4.98
N LEU A 4 -0.30 -2.30 -5.74
CA LEU A 4 -0.49 -0.90 -6.17
C LEU A 4 -1.89 -0.63 -6.76
N ILE A 5 -2.44 -1.57 -7.54
CA ILE A 5 -3.72 -1.42 -8.25
C ILE A 5 -4.89 -1.52 -7.29
N THR A 6 -4.88 -2.49 -6.37
CA THR A 6 -5.90 -2.63 -5.33
C THR A 6 -6.02 -1.35 -4.51
N HIS A 7 -4.88 -0.78 -4.10
CA HIS A 7 -4.87 0.52 -3.43
C HIS A 7 -5.42 1.63 -4.31
N HIS A 8 -5.06 1.69 -5.58
CA HIS A 8 -5.59 2.73 -6.46
C HIS A 8 -7.13 2.65 -6.56
N LEU A 9 -7.67 1.46 -6.86
CA LEU A 9 -9.12 1.21 -6.98
C LEU A 9 -9.87 1.45 -5.66
N PHE A 10 -9.26 1.08 -4.52
CA PHE A 10 -9.79 1.40 -3.21
C PHE A 10 -9.87 2.90 -2.98
N GLY A 11 -8.80 3.62 -3.34
CA GLY A 11 -8.74 5.07 -3.22
C GLY A 11 -9.85 5.77 -4.00
N GLU A 12 -10.13 5.34 -5.24
CA GLU A 12 -11.24 5.88 -6.05
C GLU A 12 -12.61 5.72 -5.36
N LYS A 13 -12.86 4.56 -4.73
CA LYS A 13 -14.09 4.32 -3.96
C LYS A 13 -14.13 5.19 -2.70
N CYS A 14 -13.03 5.29 -1.95
CA CYS A 14 -12.94 6.14 -0.77
C CYS A 14 -13.17 7.62 -1.05
N VAL A 15 -12.69 8.15 -2.18
CA VAL A 15 -12.96 9.54 -2.57
C VAL A 15 -14.46 9.80 -2.70
N SER A 16 -15.23 8.81 -3.18
CA SER A 16 -16.68 8.93 -3.35
C SER A 16 -17.45 8.95 -2.03
N GLU A 17 -16.83 8.49 -0.93
CA GLU A 17 -17.41 8.53 0.43
C GLU A 17 -17.12 9.86 1.15
N LEU A 18 -16.23 10.69 0.61
CA LEU A 18 -15.90 11.99 1.19
C LEU A 18 -16.87 13.08 0.70
N PRO A 19 -17.13 14.12 1.52
CA PRO A 19 -17.87 15.29 1.05
C PRO A 19 -17.18 15.96 -0.15
N ASP A 20 -17.96 16.40 -1.15
CA ASP A 20 -17.47 17.03 -2.39
C ASP A 20 -16.49 18.20 -2.16
N SER A 21 -16.53 18.86 -0.99
CA SER A 21 -15.63 19.96 -0.64
C SER A 21 -14.21 19.53 -0.23
N ILE A 22 -13.96 18.22 -0.06
CA ILE A 22 -12.66 17.72 0.40
C ILE A 22 -11.67 17.58 -0.75
N ILE A 23 -12.12 17.04 -1.88
CA ILE A 23 -11.34 16.84 -3.11
C ILE A 23 -12.01 17.65 -4.23
N GLU A 24 -11.49 18.85 -4.48
CA GLU A 24 -12.17 19.84 -5.34
C GLU A 24 -11.62 19.88 -6.79
N ASP A 25 -10.43 19.32 -7.02
CA ASP A 25 -9.76 19.38 -8.32
C ASP A 25 -8.90 18.13 -8.60
N GLN A 26 -8.41 18.04 -9.84
CA GLN A 26 -7.61 16.90 -10.30
C GLN A 26 -6.27 16.76 -9.56
N GLU A 27 -5.63 17.85 -9.14
CA GLU A 27 -4.36 17.76 -8.41
C GLU A 27 -4.58 17.19 -7.01
N GLN A 28 -5.68 17.58 -6.35
CA GLN A 28 -6.10 16.99 -5.07
C GLN A 28 -6.46 15.50 -5.24
N LEU A 29 -7.15 15.12 -6.31
CA LEU A 29 -7.44 13.70 -6.59
C LEU A 29 -6.15 12.89 -6.80
N LEU A 30 -5.20 13.39 -7.59
CA LEU A 30 -3.89 12.75 -7.78
C LEU A 30 -3.12 12.64 -6.45
N ALA A 31 -3.17 13.67 -5.61
CA ALA A 31 -2.55 13.65 -4.30
C ALA A 31 -3.17 12.57 -3.39
N PHE A 32 -4.50 12.45 -3.40
CA PHE A 32 -5.21 11.42 -2.66
C PHE A 32 -4.83 10.02 -3.12
N LEU A 33 -4.89 9.74 -4.43
CA LEU A 33 -4.60 8.43 -4.99
C LEU A 33 -3.14 8.03 -4.77
N LEU A 34 -2.20 8.97 -4.90
CA LEU A 34 -0.79 8.73 -4.54
C LEU A 34 -0.62 8.51 -3.03
N GLY A 35 -1.33 9.27 -2.20
CA GLY A 35 -1.36 9.06 -0.75
C GLY A 35 -1.88 7.67 -0.39
N ASN A 36 -2.80 7.12 -1.18
CA ASN A 36 -3.34 5.78 -1.00
C ASN A 36 -2.34 4.65 -1.34
N GLN A 37 -1.14 4.98 -1.81
CA GLN A 37 0.00 4.07 -1.87
C GLN A 37 0.80 4.05 -0.55
N GLY A 38 0.45 4.92 0.40
CA GLY A 38 0.99 4.87 1.76
C GLY A 38 2.50 5.04 1.85
N PRO A 39 3.16 4.36 2.81
CA PRO A 39 4.62 4.35 2.94
C PRO A 39 5.31 3.42 1.93
N ASP A 40 4.57 2.65 1.13
CA ASP A 40 5.08 1.57 0.29
C ASP A 40 6.18 1.99 -0.68
N PRO A 41 6.10 3.17 -1.34
CA PRO A 41 7.15 3.59 -2.25
C PRO A 41 8.54 3.57 -1.60
N PHE A 42 8.65 3.78 -0.28
CA PHE A 42 9.93 3.74 0.41
C PHE A 42 10.62 2.37 0.31
N PHE A 43 9.90 1.24 0.20
CA PHE A 43 10.48 -0.09 -0.03
C PHE A 43 11.12 -0.27 -1.41
N PHE A 44 10.80 0.62 -2.36
CA PHE A 44 11.34 0.57 -3.72
C PHE A 44 12.62 1.38 -3.89
N ARG A 45 13.15 2.00 -2.83
CA ARG A 45 14.30 2.89 -2.98
C ARG A 45 15.59 2.10 -3.25
N PHE A 46 16.10 2.19 -4.48
CA PHE A 46 17.35 1.51 -4.88
C PHE A 46 18.42 2.44 -5.44
N ARG A 47 18.10 3.73 -5.66
CA ARG A 47 19.06 4.74 -6.14
C ARG A 47 19.42 5.73 -5.02
N GLY A 48 20.67 6.18 -4.94
CA GLY A 48 21.11 7.20 -3.98
C GLY A 48 22.21 6.74 -3.04
N LEU A 49 22.43 7.48 -1.95
CA LEU A 49 23.45 7.16 -0.95
C LEU A 49 22.98 6.00 -0.05
N PRO A 50 23.84 5.04 0.33
CA PRO A 50 23.44 3.89 1.15
C PRO A 50 22.69 4.24 2.43
N GLN A 51 23.05 5.35 3.11
CA GLN A 51 22.32 5.80 4.29
C GLN A 51 20.87 6.20 4.00
N ASP A 52 20.59 6.78 2.84
CA ASP A 52 19.24 7.23 2.46
C ASP A 52 18.37 6.03 2.11
N LEU A 53 18.94 5.02 1.44
CA LEU A 53 18.27 3.75 1.13
C LEU A 53 17.87 3.05 2.44
N SER A 54 18.81 2.93 3.38
CA SER A 54 18.55 2.34 4.69
C SER A 54 17.46 3.10 5.46
N ALA A 55 17.53 4.43 5.48
CA ALA A 55 16.54 5.28 6.15
C ALA A 55 15.14 5.16 5.52
N CYS A 56 15.03 5.04 4.19
CA CYS A 56 13.76 4.81 3.50
C CYS A 56 13.15 3.47 3.91
N HIS A 57 13.92 2.38 3.79
CA HIS A 57 13.44 1.03 4.15
C HIS A 57 13.09 0.93 5.64
N GLU A 58 13.86 1.57 6.51
CA GLU A 58 13.57 1.59 7.94
C GLU A 58 12.30 2.36 8.26
N LEU A 59 12.09 3.52 7.62
CA LEU A 59 10.84 4.28 7.78
C LEU A 59 9.65 3.43 7.34
N ALA A 60 9.75 2.79 6.18
CA ALA A 60 8.69 1.93 5.64
C ALA A 60 8.32 0.83 6.64
N LYS A 61 9.30 0.08 7.16
CA LYS A 61 9.08 -0.98 8.16
C LYS A 61 8.44 -0.45 9.44
N ARG A 62 8.96 0.65 9.99
CA ARG A 62 8.48 1.18 11.28
C ARG A 62 7.08 1.77 11.16
N MET A 63 6.75 2.44 10.06
CA MET A 63 5.40 2.96 9.83
C MET A 63 4.36 1.83 9.74
N HIS A 64 4.72 0.71 9.13
CA HIS A 64 3.83 -0.46 9.05
C HIS A 64 3.67 -1.17 10.38
N GLY A 65 4.70 -1.19 11.22
CA GLY A 65 4.74 -2.02 12.43
C GLY A 65 4.38 -1.31 13.74
N GLU A 66 4.62 -0.01 13.87
CA GLU A 66 4.53 0.67 15.18
C GLU A 66 4.06 2.14 15.10
N ARG A 67 3.58 2.66 16.23
CA ARG A 67 3.28 4.09 16.46
C ARG A 67 2.30 4.71 15.45
N VAL A 68 1.42 3.90 14.87
CA VAL A 68 0.49 4.30 13.80
C VAL A 68 -0.35 5.52 14.18
N ALA A 69 -0.99 5.50 15.36
CA ALA A 69 -1.81 6.64 15.81
C ALA A 69 -1.01 7.94 15.97
N LEU A 70 0.23 7.84 16.50
CA LEU A 70 1.13 8.98 16.64
C LEU A 70 1.56 9.52 15.27
N ALA A 71 1.81 8.64 14.30
CA ALA A 71 2.14 9.02 12.94
C ALA A 71 0.98 9.77 12.26
N PHE A 72 -0.27 9.30 12.39
CA PHE A 72 -1.43 9.99 11.83
C PHE A 72 -1.74 11.33 12.53
N ASN A 73 -1.61 11.40 13.85
CA ASN A 73 -1.73 12.68 14.58
C ASN A 73 -0.65 13.68 14.11
N SER A 74 0.60 13.22 13.95
CA SER A 74 1.68 14.05 13.40
C SER A 74 1.42 14.49 11.96
N LEU A 75 0.93 13.59 11.11
CA LEU A 75 0.56 13.88 9.72
C LEU A 75 -0.50 14.98 9.66
N ARG A 76 -1.58 14.83 10.43
CA ARG A 76 -2.67 15.81 10.54
C ARG A 76 -2.15 17.20 10.91
N ASP A 77 -1.35 17.28 11.97
CA ASP A 77 -0.78 18.55 12.44
C ASP A 77 0.17 19.16 11.42
N SER A 78 0.93 18.31 10.71
CA SER A 78 1.87 18.74 9.67
C SER A 78 1.14 19.36 8.47
N VAL A 79 -0.03 18.83 8.09
CA VAL A 79 -0.87 19.45 7.05
C VAL A 79 -1.25 20.89 7.42
N GLY A 80 -1.61 21.14 8.69
CA GLY A 80 -1.95 22.49 9.17
C GLY A 80 -0.77 23.48 9.17
N ARG A 81 0.47 22.97 9.11
CA ARG A 81 1.71 23.76 9.07
C ARG A 81 2.23 24.00 7.66
N LEU A 82 1.64 23.36 6.64
CA LEU A 82 1.99 23.62 5.25
C LEU A 82 1.63 25.07 4.85
N PRO A 83 2.32 25.66 3.87
CA PRO A 83 1.90 26.93 3.27
C PRO A 83 0.44 26.85 2.82
N LEU A 84 -0.34 27.92 3.04
CA LEU A 84 -1.78 27.96 2.73
C LEU A 84 -2.15 27.41 1.35
N PRO A 85 -1.41 27.69 0.25
CA PRO A 85 -1.72 27.09 -1.04
C PRO A 85 -1.71 25.56 -1.00
N ASP A 86 -0.73 24.97 -0.31
CA ASP A 86 -0.43 23.53 -0.30
C ASP A 86 -1.29 22.71 0.66
N GLN A 87 -2.01 23.35 1.58
CA GLN A 87 -2.79 22.64 2.60
C GLN A 87 -3.86 21.72 2.01
N LYS A 88 -4.53 22.12 0.91
CA LYS A 88 -5.53 21.26 0.26
C LYS A 88 -4.91 19.99 -0.34
N VAL A 89 -3.77 20.12 -1.02
CA VAL A 89 -3.00 18.98 -1.57
C VAL A 89 -2.50 18.08 -0.43
N GLY A 90 -1.95 18.67 0.64
CA GLY A 90 -1.48 17.92 1.80
C GLY A 90 -2.61 17.19 2.53
N ARG A 91 -3.79 17.81 2.66
CA ARG A 91 -4.99 17.19 3.22
C ARG A 91 -5.43 15.99 2.39
N ALA A 92 -5.53 16.16 1.07
CA ALA A 92 -5.89 15.08 0.16
C ALA A 92 -4.91 13.91 0.25
N PHE A 93 -3.60 14.19 0.22
CA PHE A 93 -2.55 13.19 0.39
C PHE A 93 -2.66 12.45 1.74
N ALA A 94 -2.87 13.17 2.84
CA ALA A 94 -2.98 12.60 4.16
C ALA A 94 -4.20 11.68 4.32
N LEU A 95 -5.34 12.08 3.74
CA LEU A 95 -6.55 11.26 3.70
C LEU A 95 -6.39 10.02 2.81
N GLY A 96 -5.59 10.11 1.75
CA GLY A 96 -5.16 8.95 0.97
C GLY A 96 -4.31 7.99 1.81
N MET A 97 -3.33 8.47 2.57
CA MET A 97 -2.52 7.59 3.45
C MET A 97 -3.37 6.86 4.48
N LEU A 98 -4.43 7.50 4.97
CA LEU A 98 -5.38 6.86 5.86
C LEU A 98 -6.17 5.74 5.17
N GLY A 99 -6.51 5.92 3.89
CA GLY A 99 -7.17 4.90 3.08
C GLY A 99 -6.27 3.68 2.88
N HIS A 100 -5.00 3.88 2.57
CA HIS A 100 -4.00 2.83 2.51
C HIS A 100 -3.98 2.00 3.81
N TYR A 101 -3.79 2.67 4.96
CA TYR A 101 -3.79 2.00 6.26
C TYR A 101 -5.09 1.25 6.56
N THR A 102 -6.23 1.84 6.21
CA THR A 102 -7.56 1.24 6.43
C THR A 102 -7.71 -0.06 5.66
N LEU A 103 -7.25 -0.09 4.40
CA LEU A 103 -7.30 -1.30 3.58
C LEU A 103 -6.37 -2.39 4.11
N ASP A 104 -5.13 -2.03 4.43
CA ASP A 104 -4.10 -2.96 4.93
C ASP A 104 -4.57 -3.64 6.21
N ARG A 105 -4.94 -2.85 7.23
CA ARG A 105 -5.33 -3.41 8.55
C ARG A 105 -6.52 -4.36 8.45
N THR A 106 -7.36 -4.18 7.43
CA THR A 106 -8.60 -4.94 7.26
C THR A 106 -8.38 -6.21 6.45
N THR A 107 -7.53 -6.16 5.43
CA THR A 107 -7.34 -7.26 4.47
C THR A 107 -6.15 -8.15 4.78
N HIS A 108 -5.10 -7.63 5.45
CA HIS A 108 -3.90 -8.40 5.79
C HIS A 108 -4.16 -9.64 6.63
N PRO A 109 -5.07 -9.63 7.64
CA PRO A 109 -5.38 -10.85 8.37
C PRO A 109 -5.83 -12.01 7.47
N PHE A 110 -6.52 -11.71 6.36
CA PHE A 110 -6.93 -12.68 5.35
C PHE A 110 -5.75 -13.07 4.45
N ILE A 111 -5.01 -12.08 3.91
CA ILE A 111 -3.86 -12.34 3.02
C ILE A 111 -2.80 -13.21 3.73
N PHE A 112 -2.49 -12.93 5.00
CA PHE A 112 -1.56 -13.75 5.78
C PHE A 112 -2.10 -15.15 6.08
N ALA A 113 -3.43 -15.31 6.22
CA ALA A 113 -4.03 -16.63 6.38
C ALA A 113 -3.85 -17.47 5.10
N GLU A 114 -4.13 -16.89 3.94
CA GLU A 114 -3.93 -17.53 2.64
C GLU A 114 -2.45 -17.84 2.38
N GLN A 115 -1.55 -16.90 2.67
CA GLN A 115 -0.09 -17.12 2.57
C GLN A 115 0.33 -18.33 3.41
N ASN A 116 -0.05 -18.36 4.69
CA ASN A 116 0.36 -19.42 5.61
C ASN A 116 -0.18 -20.79 5.16
N GLU A 117 -1.42 -20.83 4.65
CA GLU A 117 -2.01 -22.07 4.13
C GLU A 117 -1.28 -22.56 2.88
N ILE A 118 -0.98 -21.67 1.93
CA ILE A 118 -0.22 -21.99 0.72
C ILE A 118 1.17 -22.54 1.07
N ILE A 119 1.88 -21.89 1.99
CA ILE A 119 3.20 -22.35 2.44
C ILE A 119 3.08 -23.71 3.15
N ALA A 120 2.11 -23.88 4.05
CA ALA A 120 1.91 -25.15 4.77
C ALA A 120 1.59 -26.32 3.83
N GLN A 121 0.80 -26.09 2.77
CA GLN A 121 0.46 -27.10 1.78
C GLN A 121 1.59 -27.40 0.78
N SER A 122 2.64 -26.56 0.72
CA SER A 122 3.79 -26.76 -0.18
C SER A 122 4.73 -27.88 0.24
N HIS A 123 4.50 -28.50 1.40
CA HIS A 123 5.36 -29.56 1.95
C HIS A 123 6.85 -29.17 2.07
N GLY A 124 7.12 -27.89 2.36
CA GLY A 124 8.47 -27.35 2.57
C GLY A 124 9.12 -26.73 1.32
N GLU A 125 8.46 -26.78 0.16
CA GLU A 125 8.99 -26.17 -1.08
C GLU A 125 9.01 -24.64 -1.01
N LEU A 126 8.11 -24.03 -0.25
CA LEU A 126 7.98 -22.58 -0.11
C LEU A 126 8.52 -22.03 1.24
N ASP A 127 9.21 -22.85 2.03
CA ASP A 127 9.75 -22.43 3.33
C ASP A 127 10.74 -21.26 3.17
N GLY A 128 10.48 -20.15 3.86
CA GLY A 128 11.31 -18.94 3.79
C GLY A 128 11.07 -18.06 2.56
N LEU A 129 10.03 -18.34 1.77
CA LEU A 129 9.60 -17.53 0.62
C LEU A 129 8.38 -16.65 0.93
N ASP A 130 8.15 -16.32 2.20
CA ASP A 130 7.01 -15.54 2.69
C ASP A 130 6.78 -14.27 1.87
N SER A 131 7.82 -13.47 1.65
CA SER A 131 7.73 -12.22 0.86
C SER A 131 7.37 -12.44 -0.60
N GLN A 132 7.78 -13.54 -1.22
CA GLN A 132 7.44 -13.86 -2.60
C GLN A 132 5.99 -14.37 -2.70
N VAL A 133 5.59 -15.28 -1.82
CA VAL A 133 4.22 -15.79 -1.77
C VAL A 133 3.23 -14.65 -1.51
N HIS A 134 3.55 -13.77 -0.56
CA HIS A 134 2.77 -12.58 -0.24
C HIS A 134 2.57 -11.68 -1.48
N ALA A 135 3.67 -11.36 -2.18
CA ALA A 135 3.62 -10.52 -3.38
C ALA A 135 2.82 -11.16 -4.53
N ILE A 136 2.91 -12.48 -4.71
CA ILE A 136 2.14 -13.21 -5.73
C ILE A 136 0.64 -13.16 -5.42
N ILE A 137 0.24 -13.38 -4.15
CA ILE A 137 -1.17 -13.30 -3.75
C ILE A 137 -1.71 -11.90 -4.03
N GLU A 138 -0.99 -10.86 -3.62
CA GLU A 138 -1.41 -9.47 -3.81
C GLU A 138 -1.44 -9.06 -5.28
N GLY A 139 -0.42 -9.43 -6.07
CA GLY A 139 -0.39 -9.18 -7.51
C GLY A 139 -1.52 -9.89 -8.26
N ARG A 140 -1.91 -11.10 -7.82
CA ARG A 140 -3.05 -11.80 -8.40
C ARG A 140 -4.39 -11.16 -8.03
N LEU A 141 -4.55 -10.71 -6.79
CA LEU A 141 -5.73 -9.94 -6.37
C LEU A 141 -5.83 -8.61 -7.15
N ASP A 142 -4.72 -7.92 -7.39
CA ASP A 142 -4.64 -6.71 -8.21
C ASP A 142 -5.16 -6.95 -9.63
N SER A 143 -4.58 -7.93 -10.34
CA SER A 143 -4.99 -8.24 -11.72
C SER A 143 -6.44 -8.68 -11.82
N TRP A 144 -6.91 -9.46 -10.85
CA TRP A 144 -8.31 -9.89 -10.81
C TRP A 144 -9.26 -8.72 -10.53
N LEU A 145 -8.96 -7.87 -9.53
CA LEU A 145 -9.81 -6.74 -9.18
C LEU A 145 -9.86 -5.72 -10.32
N LEU A 146 -8.74 -5.50 -11.02
CA LEU A 146 -8.69 -4.66 -12.22
C LEU A 146 -9.62 -5.17 -13.32
N TRP A 147 -9.57 -6.47 -13.63
CA TRP A 147 -10.47 -7.07 -14.62
C TRP A 147 -11.93 -6.97 -14.19
N ARG A 148 -12.22 -7.28 -12.94
CA ARG A 148 -13.59 -7.26 -12.39
C ARG A 148 -14.21 -5.86 -12.41
N GLU A 149 -13.46 -4.83 -12.04
CA GLU A 149 -13.98 -3.46 -11.91
C GLU A 149 -13.97 -2.69 -13.24
N ARG A 150 -12.98 -2.94 -14.11
CA ARG A 150 -12.76 -2.15 -15.33
C ARG A 150 -12.81 -2.96 -16.64
N HIS A 151 -12.94 -4.29 -16.58
CA HIS A 151 -12.76 -5.19 -17.74
C HIS A 151 -11.49 -4.87 -18.56
N SER A 152 -10.42 -4.53 -17.85
CA SER A 152 -9.13 -4.10 -18.40
C SER A 152 -8.01 -4.93 -17.80
N THR A 153 -6.86 -4.95 -18.45
CA THR A 153 -5.67 -5.67 -17.96
C THR A 153 -4.52 -4.71 -17.66
N VAL A 154 -3.43 -5.19 -17.06
CA VAL A 154 -2.21 -4.39 -16.83
C VAL A 154 -1.50 -3.93 -18.13
N LEU A 155 -1.92 -4.46 -19.29
CA LEU A 155 -1.49 -3.94 -20.59
C LEU A 155 -2.24 -2.65 -20.96
N ASP A 156 -3.50 -2.54 -20.57
CA ASP A 156 -4.37 -1.39 -20.83
C ASP A 156 -4.20 -0.31 -19.75
N CYS A 157 -4.01 -0.74 -18.50
CA CYS A 157 -3.74 0.09 -17.33
C CYS A 157 -2.39 -0.28 -16.68
N PRO A 158 -1.25 0.15 -17.25
CA PRO A 158 0.06 -0.16 -16.68
C PRO A 158 0.22 0.38 -15.25
N PRO A 159 0.60 -0.45 -14.25
CA PRO A 159 0.71 -0.04 -12.84
C PRO A 159 1.57 1.22 -12.63
N ALA A 160 2.66 1.37 -13.37
CA ALA A 160 3.53 2.54 -13.27
C ALA A 160 2.83 3.88 -13.54
N TYR A 161 1.71 3.88 -14.27
CA TYR A 161 0.93 5.08 -14.57
C TYR A 161 -0.12 5.41 -13.50
N GLU A 162 -0.45 4.48 -12.60
CA GLU A 162 -1.33 4.78 -11.47
C GLU A 162 -0.63 5.63 -10.38
N LEU A 163 0.68 5.84 -10.52
CA LEU A 163 1.52 6.70 -9.68
C LEU A 163 1.64 8.15 -10.24
N CYS A 164 0.64 8.60 -10.99
CA CYS A 164 0.59 9.95 -11.56
C CYS A 164 0.58 11.03 -10.46
N ARG A 165 1.38 12.08 -10.66
CA ARG A 165 1.55 13.18 -9.70
C ARG A 165 2.19 14.41 -10.32
N THR A 166 2.12 15.53 -9.61
CA THR A 166 2.77 16.79 -9.98
C THR A 166 4.02 17.01 -9.11
N PRO A 167 4.97 17.87 -9.54
CA PRO A 167 6.12 18.25 -8.71
C PRO A 167 5.72 18.86 -7.36
N ARG A 168 4.54 19.46 -7.30
CA ARG A 168 3.96 20.01 -6.08
C ARG A 168 3.55 18.89 -5.11
N ILE A 169 2.89 17.85 -5.60
CA ILE A 169 2.55 16.66 -4.79
C ILE A 169 3.82 16.04 -4.22
N ASP A 170 4.86 15.84 -5.03
CA ASP A 170 6.15 15.30 -4.56
C ASP A 170 6.73 16.09 -3.38
N ARG A 171 6.79 17.41 -3.52
CA ARG A 171 7.30 18.30 -2.46
C ARG A 171 6.42 18.28 -1.20
N VAL A 172 5.10 18.26 -1.35
CA VAL A 172 4.17 18.27 -0.20
C VAL A 172 4.23 16.94 0.54
N ALA A 173 4.08 15.82 -0.17
CA ALA A 173 4.18 14.48 0.41
C ALA A 173 5.54 14.25 1.07
N GLY A 174 6.61 14.67 0.39
CA GLY A 174 7.96 14.64 0.92
C GLY A 174 8.15 15.43 2.21
N ALA A 175 7.57 16.62 2.31
CA ALA A 175 7.63 17.43 3.53
C ALA A 175 6.85 16.79 4.69
N LEU A 176 5.68 16.21 4.40
CA LEU A 176 4.88 15.48 5.39
C LEU A 176 5.62 14.25 5.92
N PHE A 177 6.18 13.42 5.03
CA PHE A 177 6.95 12.24 5.45
C PHE A 177 8.24 12.59 6.17
N SER A 178 8.99 13.60 5.71
CA SER A 178 10.21 14.05 6.40
C SER A 178 9.90 14.48 7.84
N GLN A 179 8.80 15.21 8.04
CA GLN A 179 8.34 15.63 9.37
C GLN A 179 7.95 14.41 10.25
N ILE A 180 7.19 13.46 9.71
CA ILE A 180 6.77 12.25 10.46
C ILE A 180 7.98 11.38 10.80
N ALA A 181 8.86 11.15 9.83
CA ALA A 181 10.08 10.36 9.97
C ALA A 181 10.94 10.90 11.13
N TRP A 182 11.15 12.22 11.16
CA TRP A 182 11.95 12.84 12.20
C TRP A 182 11.22 12.86 13.55
N GLN A 183 9.96 13.34 13.59
CA GLN A 183 9.24 13.58 14.85
C GLN A 183 8.85 12.30 15.57
N ILE A 184 8.44 11.26 14.84
CA ILE A 184 7.91 10.02 15.43
C ILE A 184 8.97 8.93 15.51
N TYR A 185 9.82 8.83 14.49
CA TYR A 185 10.76 7.72 14.35
C TYR A 185 12.22 8.14 14.56
N GLY A 186 12.54 9.44 14.63
CA GLY A 186 13.92 9.93 14.76
C GLY A 186 14.76 9.70 13.51
N ILE A 187 14.13 9.51 12.35
CA ILE A 187 14.78 9.24 11.06
C ILE A 187 14.89 10.54 10.28
N SER A 188 16.10 10.89 9.84
CA SER A 188 16.34 12.06 8.99
C SER A 188 16.20 11.67 7.52
N LEU A 189 15.24 12.27 6.82
CA LEU A 189 15.05 12.08 5.37
C LEU A 189 14.91 13.44 4.67
N PRO A 190 15.53 13.62 3.49
CA PRO A 190 15.31 14.81 2.68
C PRO A 190 13.87 14.86 2.15
N VAL A 191 13.36 16.06 1.89
CA VAL A 191 12.00 16.27 1.36
C VAL A 191 11.83 15.58 -0.01
N GLU A 192 12.90 15.44 -0.78
CA GLU A 192 12.89 14.80 -2.08
C GLU A 192 12.77 13.27 -2.00
N ALA A 193 12.93 12.68 -0.81
CA ALA A 193 13.00 11.23 -0.63
C ALA A 193 11.76 10.53 -1.17
N TYR A 194 10.55 10.98 -0.79
CA TYR A 194 9.31 10.32 -1.20
C TYR A 194 9.12 10.34 -2.72
N GLY A 195 9.25 11.50 -3.37
CA GLY A 195 9.15 11.60 -4.83
C GLY A 195 10.20 10.75 -5.55
N ALA A 196 11.40 10.63 -4.99
CA ALA A 196 12.45 9.77 -5.51
C ALA A 196 12.17 8.27 -5.30
N CYS A 197 11.46 7.90 -4.23
CA CYS A 197 10.97 6.54 -3.99
C CYS A 197 9.87 6.16 -4.98
N VAL A 198 8.89 7.05 -5.22
CA VAL A 198 7.84 6.83 -6.22
C VAL A 198 8.42 6.70 -7.63
N ASN A 199 9.45 7.47 -7.98
CA ASN A 199 10.17 7.32 -9.26
C ASN A 199 10.84 5.94 -9.41
N ASP A 200 11.41 5.42 -8.34
CA ASP A 200 12.03 4.09 -8.34
C ASP A 200 10.95 3.00 -8.45
N MET A 201 9.84 3.12 -7.72
CA MET A 201 8.66 2.24 -7.84
C MET A 201 8.12 2.21 -9.28
N GLN A 202 7.94 3.38 -9.91
CA GLN A 202 7.56 3.48 -11.33
C GLN A 202 8.59 2.83 -12.26
N THR A 203 9.88 2.93 -11.95
CA THR A 203 10.93 2.28 -12.74
C THR A 203 10.82 0.77 -12.64
N VAL A 204 10.64 0.24 -11.42
CA VAL A 204 10.51 -1.21 -11.17
C VAL A 204 9.34 -1.76 -11.98
N TYR A 205 8.13 -1.20 -11.84
CA TYR A 205 6.97 -1.68 -12.60
C TYR A 205 7.16 -1.56 -14.13
N LYS A 206 7.80 -0.51 -14.65
CA LYS A 206 8.12 -0.42 -16.10
C LYS A 206 9.08 -1.51 -16.59
N LEU A 207 9.87 -2.09 -15.70
CA LEU A 207 10.88 -3.10 -16.04
C LEU A 207 10.35 -4.52 -15.92
N ILE A 208 9.47 -4.78 -14.95
CA ILE A 208 8.98 -6.13 -14.63
C ILE A 208 7.65 -6.47 -15.28
N GLU A 209 6.83 -5.48 -15.66
CA GLU A 209 5.49 -5.70 -16.21
C GLU A 209 5.46 -6.08 -17.70
N PRO A 210 4.52 -6.94 -18.13
CA PRO A 210 3.73 -7.85 -17.29
C PRO A 210 4.57 -9.04 -16.79
N ALA A 211 4.02 -9.85 -15.88
CA ALA A 211 4.60 -11.13 -15.49
C ALA A 211 4.93 -11.99 -16.73
N GLY A 212 6.13 -12.58 -16.76
CA GLY A 212 6.65 -13.32 -17.92
C GLY A 212 7.19 -12.44 -19.05
N SER A 213 7.34 -11.13 -18.84
CA SER A 213 8.02 -10.26 -19.82
C SER A 213 9.50 -10.65 -19.97
N PRO A 214 10.07 -10.64 -21.19
CA PRO A 214 11.48 -11.01 -21.40
C PRO A 214 12.47 -10.16 -20.59
N LYS A 215 12.12 -8.89 -20.34
CA LYS A 215 12.94 -8.00 -19.49
C LYS A 215 12.85 -8.41 -18.02
N GLY A 216 11.65 -8.70 -17.53
CA GLY A 216 11.43 -9.19 -16.16
C GLY A 216 12.15 -10.50 -15.90
N GLU A 217 12.11 -11.45 -16.84
CA GLU A 217 12.81 -12.74 -16.72
C GLU A 217 14.32 -12.58 -16.62
N VAL A 218 14.93 -11.72 -17.44
CA VAL A 218 16.37 -11.45 -17.36
C VAL A 218 16.74 -10.83 -16.02
N LEU A 219 15.94 -9.88 -15.51
CA LEU A 219 16.19 -9.28 -14.21
C LEU A 219 16.01 -10.30 -13.07
N ALA A 220 15.02 -11.19 -13.17
CA ALA A 220 14.77 -12.24 -12.19
C ALA A 220 15.98 -13.17 -12.06
N VAL A 221 16.55 -13.63 -13.18
CA VAL A 221 17.76 -14.47 -13.18
C VAL A 221 18.95 -13.75 -12.52
N ILE A 222 19.09 -12.44 -12.75
CA ILE A 222 20.15 -11.64 -12.10
C ILE A 222 19.90 -11.55 -10.59
N GLU A 223 18.67 -11.29 -10.17
CA GLU A 223 18.31 -11.21 -8.75
C GLU A 223 18.55 -12.55 -8.05
N GLU A 224 18.08 -13.65 -8.63
CA GLU A 224 18.23 -15.02 -8.09
C GLU A 224 19.69 -15.40 -7.93
N SER A 225 20.53 -15.06 -8.92
CA SER A 225 21.98 -15.29 -8.87
C SER A 225 22.65 -14.53 -7.71
N LEU A 226 22.19 -13.31 -7.42
CA LEU A 226 22.72 -12.49 -6.33
C LEU A 226 22.17 -12.87 -4.95
N ARG A 227 20.89 -13.25 -4.86
CA ARG A 227 20.20 -13.56 -3.60
C ARG A 227 20.31 -15.02 -3.19
N GLY A 228 20.52 -15.94 -4.14
CA GLY A 228 20.53 -17.38 -3.91
C GLY A 228 19.15 -17.98 -3.59
N THR A 229 18.06 -17.27 -3.93
CA THR A 229 16.67 -17.69 -3.70
C THR A 229 15.76 -17.09 -4.78
N THR A 230 14.50 -17.53 -4.84
CA THR A 230 13.47 -17.10 -5.79
C THR A 230 13.36 -15.57 -5.89
N SER A 231 13.24 -15.09 -7.13
CA SER A 231 13.12 -13.67 -7.49
C SER A 231 11.94 -12.98 -6.79
N GLN A 232 12.22 -11.89 -6.06
CA GLN A 232 11.17 -11.05 -5.49
C GLN A 232 10.57 -10.14 -6.57
N ILE A 233 11.40 -9.61 -7.48
CA ILE A 233 10.89 -8.70 -8.51
C ILE A 233 9.98 -9.41 -9.51
N GLN A 234 10.16 -10.72 -9.71
CA GLN A 234 9.24 -11.52 -10.51
C GLN A 234 7.93 -11.76 -9.77
N ALA A 235 7.99 -12.04 -8.46
CA ALA A 235 6.81 -12.22 -7.62
C ALA A 235 5.91 -10.97 -7.55
N MET A 236 6.49 -9.78 -7.79
CA MET A 236 5.77 -8.50 -7.81
C MET A 236 5.14 -8.14 -9.16
N ALA A 237 5.48 -8.86 -10.24
CA ALA A 237 4.96 -8.56 -11.57
C ALA A 237 3.53 -9.08 -11.72
N HIS A 238 2.66 -8.33 -12.40
CA HIS A 238 1.26 -8.68 -12.50
C HIS A 238 0.96 -9.63 -13.67
N GLU A 239 0.13 -10.63 -13.40
CA GLU A 239 -0.40 -11.51 -14.44
C GLU A 239 -1.41 -10.76 -15.32
N VAL A 240 -1.42 -11.05 -16.62
CA VAL A 240 -2.47 -10.56 -17.52
C VAL A 240 -3.68 -11.47 -17.36
N LEU A 241 -4.63 -11.07 -16.51
CA LEU A 241 -5.85 -11.83 -16.24
C LEU A 241 -7.06 -11.25 -16.96
N GLN A 242 -7.89 -12.15 -17.51
CA GLN A 242 -9.16 -11.83 -18.17
C GLN A 242 -10.26 -12.76 -17.66
N THR A 243 -10.43 -12.83 -16.35
CA THR A 243 -11.36 -13.76 -15.69
C THR A 243 -11.93 -13.16 -14.42
N ASP A 244 -13.20 -13.42 -14.15
CA ASP A 244 -13.86 -13.09 -12.88
C ASP A 244 -13.62 -14.16 -11.81
N ASP A 245 -13.09 -15.33 -12.20
CA ASP A 245 -12.79 -16.43 -11.29
C ASP A 245 -11.42 -16.22 -10.62
N CYS A 246 -11.46 -16.01 -9.31
CA CYS A 246 -10.28 -15.93 -8.46
C CYS A 246 -10.53 -16.66 -7.14
N PRO A 247 -10.14 -17.95 -7.04
CA PRO A 247 -10.27 -18.71 -5.79
C PRO A 247 -9.53 -18.07 -4.60
N LEU A 248 -8.39 -17.38 -4.85
CA LEU A 248 -7.63 -16.65 -3.82
C LEU A 248 -8.42 -15.50 -3.18
N ALA A 249 -9.46 -14.99 -3.85
CA ALA A 249 -10.35 -13.98 -3.26
C ALA A 249 -11.40 -14.61 -2.31
N ASN A 250 -11.38 -15.94 -2.15
CA ASN A 250 -12.31 -16.73 -1.35
C ASN A 250 -13.81 -16.44 -1.66
N PRO A 251 -14.26 -16.50 -2.93
CA PRO A 251 -15.66 -16.24 -3.29
C PRO A 251 -16.63 -17.27 -2.71
N GLY A 252 -16.14 -18.45 -2.31
CA GLY A 252 -16.92 -19.51 -1.69
C GLY A 252 -17.13 -19.33 -0.17
N HIS A 253 -16.57 -18.28 0.43
CA HIS A 253 -16.64 -18.03 1.88
C HIS A 253 -16.17 -19.24 2.72
N LEU A 254 -15.08 -19.86 2.29
CA LEU A 254 -14.42 -20.92 3.07
C LEU A 254 -13.90 -20.35 4.40
N PRO A 255 -13.94 -21.13 5.49
CA PRO A 255 -13.45 -20.68 6.78
C PRO A 255 -11.93 -20.50 6.76
N TRP A 256 -11.47 -19.39 7.31
CA TRP A 256 -10.05 -19.07 7.52
C TRP A 256 -9.86 -18.48 8.92
N LYS A 257 -8.61 -18.47 9.40
CA LYS A 257 -8.27 -18.03 10.75
C LYS A 257 -7.18 -16.96 10.69
N SER A 258 -7.43 -15.80 11.29
CA SER A 258 -6.45 -14.73 11.42
C SER A 258 -5.20 -15.24 12.15
N PRO A 259 -3.99 -15.16 11.55
CA PRO A 259 -2.77 -15.67 12.19
C PRO A 259 -2.44 -14.94 13.50
N ALA A 260 -2.71 -13.63 13.57
CA ALA A 260 -2.40 -12.80 14.72
C ALA A 260 -3.35 -12.99 15.91
N THR A 261 -4.66 -13.10 15.64
CA THR A 261 -5.68 -13.12 16.70
C THR A 261 -6.26 -14.51 16.95
N GLY A 262 -6.10 -15.43 16.00
CA GLY A 262 -6.76 -16.73 16.00
C GLY A 262 -8.27 -16.66 15.81
N LYS A 263 -8.84 -15.50 15.45
CA LYS A 263 -10.27 -15.37 15.18
C LYS A 263 -10.62 -16.03 13.84
N GLU A 264 -11.66 -16.86 13.84
CA GLU A 264 -12.21 -17.45 12.62
C GLU A 264 -13.11 -16.45 11.87
N SER A 265 -13.09 -16.55 10.55
CA SER A 265 -13.90 -15.74 9.65
C SER A 265 -14.19 -16.54 8.38
N THR A 266 -15.25 -16.15 7.67
CA THR A 266 -15.61 -16.66 6.33
C THR A 266 -15.69 -15.52 5.32
N ALA A 267 -15.22 -14.32 5.69
CA ALA A 267 -15.24 -13.16 4.81
C ALA A 267 -14.34 -13.42 3.59
N SER A 268 -14.86 -13.13 2.40
CA SER A 268 -14.08 -13.06 1.17
C SER A 268 -13.20 -11.81 1.17
N PHE A 269 -12.24 -11.74 0.24
CA PHE A 269 -11.46 -10.51 0.04
C PHE A 269 -12.37 -9.31 -0.26
N LEU A 270 -13.44 -9.49 -1.03
CA LEU A 270 -14.37 -8.41 -1.36
C LEU A 270 -15.22 -7.96 -0.17
N ASP A 271 -15.60 -8.87 0.73
CA ASP A 271 -16.30 -8.46 1.96
C ASP A 271 -15.40 -7.55 2.80
N LEU A 272 -14.13 -7.92 2.94
CA LEU A 272 -13.14 -7.14 3.68
C LEU A 272 -12.83 -5.81 2.99
N PHE A 273 -12.71 -5.81 1.66
CA PHE A 273 -12.51 -4.60 0.88
C PHE A 273 -13.69 -3.62 1.04
N ASN A 274 -14.94 -4.10 0.94
CA ASN A 274 -16.12 -3.26 1.13
C ASN A 274 -16.30 -2.82 2.59
N LEU A 275 -15.93 -3.66 3.55
CA LEU A 275 -15.86 -3.29 4.97
C LEU A 275 -14.86 -2.14 5.16
N ALA A 276 -13.66 -2.23 4.57
CA ALA A 276 -12.65 -1.18 4.63
C ALA A 276 -13.15 0.14 4.04
N VAL A 277 -13.95 0.13 2.96
CA VAL A 277 -14.57 1.36 2.41
C VAL A 277 -15.52 1.99 3.43
N THR A 278 -16.29 1.17 4.15
CA THR A 278 -17.21 1.64 5.19
C THR A 278 -16.44 2.20 6.39
N ASP A 279 -15.43 1.48 6.86
CA ASP A 279 -14.61 1.86 8.02
C ASP A 279 -13.74 3.09 7.74
N TYR A 280 -13.37 3.31 6.47
CA TYR A 280 -12.64 4.51 6.05
C TYR A 280 -13.35 5.80 6.45
N GLY A 281 -14.67 5.87 6.29
CA GLY A 281 -15.46 7.05 6.68
C GLY A 281 -15.37 7.35 8.19
N VAL A 282 -15.37 6.30 9.02
CA VAL A 282 -15.22 6.42 10.47
C VAL A 282 -13.81 6.92 10.84
N LEU A 283 -12.78 6.32 10.24
CA LEU A 283 -11.38 6.72 10.45
C LEU A 283 -11.12 8.14 9.95
N ALA A 284 -11.67 8.55 8.80
CA ALA A 284 -11.53 9.90 8.27
C ALA A 284 -12.12 10.96 9.22
N GLN A 285 -13.27 10.66 9.84
CA GLN A 285 -13.85 11.55 10.87
C GLN A 285 -12.96 11.64 12.12
N ALA A 286 -12.42 10.52 12.60
CA ALA A 286 -11.48 10.50 13.72
C ALA A 286 -10.19 11.28 13.40
N PHE A 287 -9.67 11.13 12.18
CA PHE A 287 -8.50 11.86 11.70
C PHE A 287 -8.72 13.38 11.69
N VAL A 288 -9.90 13.86 11.32
CA VAL A 288 -10.22 15.30 11.39
C VAL A 288 -10.21 15.81 12.83
N LYS A 289 -10.76 15.03 13.78
CA LYS A 289 -10.75 15.40 15.21
C LYS A 289 -9.34 15.37 15.80
N GLY A 290 -8.55 14.35 15.48
CA GLY A 290 -7.19 14.15 15.98
C GLY A 290 -7.15 13.79 17.47
N GLY A 291 -5.94 13.61 18.01
CA GLY A 291 -5.71 13.31 19.43
C GLY A 291 -6.32 11.97 19.83
N ASP A 292 -7.01 11.94 20.98
CA ASP A 292 -7.62 10.75 21.58
C ASP A 292 -8.64 10.07 20.66
N ASP A 293 -9.38 10.83 19.83
CA ASP A 293 -10.32 10.26 18.85
C ASP A 293 -9.58 9.39 17.82
N MET A 294 -8.41 9.86 17.36
CA MET A 294 -7.60 9.11 16.40
C MET A 294 -6.94 7.89 17.06
N GLU A 295 -6.47 8.03 18.31
CA GLU A 295 -5.90 6.90 19.06
C GLU A 295 -6.93 5.79 19.30
N ALA A 296 -8.15 6.17 19.69
CA ALA A 296 -9.25 5.22 19.89
C ALA A 296 -9.66 4.52 18.59
N ALA A 297 -9.69 5.22 17.46
CA ALA A 297 -10.08 4.63 16.17
C ALA A 297 -9.01 3.70 15.56
N ILE A 298 -7.73 3.99 15.79
CA ILE A 298 -6.62 3.10 15.41
C ILE A 298 -6.63 1.82 16.26
N ASP A 299 -7.01 1.92 17.54
CA ASP A 299 -7.12 0.79 18.48
C ASP A 299 -5.84 -0.06 18.55
N ARG A 300 -4.68 0.62 18.52
CA ARG A 300 -3.33 0.02 18.50
C ARG A 300 -3.12 -1.03 17.41
N LEU A 301 -3.89 -1.02 16.32
CA LEU A 301 -3.65 -1.92 15.20
C LEU A 301 -2.62 -1.33 14.24
N ASN A 302 -1.62 -2.14 13.90
CA ASN A 302 -0.65 -1.84 12.86
C ASN A 302 -1.25 -2.13 11.46
N TYR A 303 -0.46 -1.99 10.41
CA TYR A 303 -0.95 -2.16 9.03
C TYR A 303 -1.29 -3.64 8.75
N SER A 304 -0.66 -4.59 9.45
CA SER A 304 -0.99 -6.00 9.39
C SER A 304 -2.28 -6.39 10.12
N GLY A 305 -2.95 -5.44 10.79
CA GLY A 305 -4.12 -5.71 11.63
C GLY A 305 -3.75 -6.33 12.99
N GLU A 306 -2.49 -6.19 13.41
CA GLU A 306 -1.96 -6.75 14.67
C GLU A 306 -1.77 -5.65 15.72
N THR A 307 -1.88 -6.00 17.00
CA THR A 307 -1.64 -5.04 18.08
C THR A 307 -0.13 -4.73 18.23
N TYR A 308 0.23 -3.45 18.23
CA TYR A 308 1.58 -2.95 18.54
C TYR A 308 1.66 -2.26 19.91
#